data_AF-A0A949RRD9-F1
#
_entry.id   AF-A0A949RRD9-F1
#
_cell.length_a   1.000
_cell.length_b   1.000
_cell.length_c   1.000
_cell.angle_alpha   90.00
_cell.angle_beta   90.00
_cell.angle_gamma   90.00
#
_symmetry.space_group_name_H-M   'P 1'
#
loop_
_entity.id
_entity.type
_entity.pdbx_description
1 polymer ?
#
loop_
_entity_poly.entity_id
_entity_poly.type
_entity_poly.pdbx_seq_one_letter_code
_entity_poly.pdbx_strand_id
1 'polypeptide(L)'
;MRISKALLHDYLSHVTVAYFARRHTPPDDMEDYGPAIEDIRKRALREGRADEFRVALDFMKAHPEIHPREFLTLTFPYSNQQLHELMAYIRDYLYPFDDPTPPEELADAELD
;
A
#
# COMPACT_ATOMS: atom_id res chain seq x y z
N MET A 1 5.75 3.62 17.04
CA MET A 1 4.35 3.56 16.52
C MET A 1 4.07 2.12 16.10
N ARG A 2 2.82 1.65 15.97
CA ARG A 2 2.55 0.29 15.44
C ARG A 2 1.90 0.37 14.08
N ILE A 3 2.51 -0.26 13.08
CA ILE A 3 1.93 -0.40 11.74
C ILE A 3 1.17 -1.71 11.73
N SER A 4 -0.15 -1.63 11.58
CA SER A 4 -0.99 -2.81 11.58
C SER A 4 -0.79 -3.63 10.30
N LYS A 5 -0.40 -4.90 10.42
CA LYS A 5 -0.35 -5.81 9.27
C LYS A 5 -1.72 -5.99 8.61
N ALA A 6 -2.78 -5.95 9.43
CA ALA A 6 -4.15 -6.01 8.94
C ALA A 6 -4.51 -4.80 8.07
N LEU A 7 -3.92 -3.63 8.35
CA LEU A 7 -4.10 -2.43 7.53
C LEU A 7 -3.42 -2.58 6.17
N LEU A 8 -2.16 -3.02 6.15
CA LEU A 8 -1.43 -3.31 4.91
C LEU A 8 -2.14 -4.39 4.07
N HIS A 9 -2.64 -5.45 4.73
CA HIS A 9 -3.45 -6.49 4.09
C HIS A 9 -4.71 -5.92 3.44
N ASP A 10 -5.51 -5.17 4.19
CA ASP A 10 -6.77 -4.59 3.70
C ASP A 10 -6.51 -3.68 2.51
N TYR A 11 -5.43 -2.91 2.57
CA TYR A 11 -5.08 -1.97 1.52
C TYR A 11 -4.60 -2.62 0.23
N LEU A 12 -3.62 -3.52 0.34
CA LEU A 12 -3.13 -4.29 -0.79
C LEU A 12 -4.23 -5.16 -1.40
N SER A 13 -5.04 -5.81 -0.55
CA SER A 13 -6.17 -6.62 -1.01
C SER A 13 -7.19 -5.77 -1.74
N HIS A 14 -7.54 -4.57 -1.25
CA HIS A 14 -8.50 -3.71 -1.92
C HIS A 14 -8.02 -3.29 -3.31
N VAL A 15 -6.80 -2.78 -3.44
CA VAL A 15 -6.27 -2.31 -4.74
C VAL A 15 -6.16 -3.47 -5.74
N THR A 16 -5.64 -4.62 -5.30
CA THR A 16 -5.46 -5.78 -6.17
C THR A 16 -6.79 -6.45 -6.54
N VAL A 17 -7.70 -6.67 -5.57
CA VAL A 17 -9.03 -7.25 -5.82
C VAL A 17 -9.90 -6.32 -6.65
N ALA A 18 -9.93 -5.01 -6.38
CA ALA A 18 -10.73 -4.05 -7.15
C ALA A 18 -10.33 -4.06 -8.63
N TYR A 19 -9.04 -4.20 -8.91
CA TYR A 19 -8.53 -4.35 -10.26
C TYR A 19 -8.97 -5.69 -10.89
N PHE A 20 -8.72 -6.81 -10.21
CA PHE A 20 -9.03 -8.15 -10.72
C PHE A 20 -10.52 -8.50 -10.75
N ALA A 21 -11.37 -7.81 -10.00
CA ALA A 21 -12.81 -7.95 -10.09
C ALA A 21 -13.34 -7.60 -11.49
N ARG A 22 -12.58 -6.83 -12.26
CA ARG A 22 -12.96 -6.37 -13.62
C ARG A 22 -12.01 -6.86 -14.71
N ARG A 23 -10.89 -7.51 -14.36
CA ARG A 23 -9.78 -7.87 -15.27
C ARG A 23 -9.09 -9.17 -14.86
N HIS A 24 -8.52 -9.90 -15.81
CA HIS A 24 -7.94 -11.24 -15.58
C HIS A 24 -6.41 -11.25 -15.45
N THR A 25 -5.75 -10.13 -15.71
CA THR A 25 -4.29 -9.96 -15.61
C THR A 25 -4.00 -8.67 -14.84
N PRO A 26 -2.80 -8.50 -14.27
CA PRO A 26 -2.30 -7.20 -13.83
C PRO A 26 -2.37 -6.17 -14.98
N PRO A 27 -2.44 -4.86 -14.68
CA PRO A 27 -2.25 -3.84 -15.70
C PRO A 27 -0.83 -3.88 -16.25
N ASP A 28 -0.70 -3.38 -17.48
CA ASP A 28 0.60 -3.05 -18.07
C ASP A 28 1.16 -1.73 -17.51
N ASP A 29 0.30 -0.84 -16.99
CA ASP A 29 0.66 0.45 -16.41
C ASP A 29 0.05 0.66 -15.01
N MET A 30 0.85 1.17 -14.07
CA MET A 30 0.42 1.49 -12.71
C MET A 30 -0.68 2.56 -12.67
N GLU A 31 -0.79 3.43 -13.69
CA GLU A 31 -1.84 4.44 -13.79
C GLU A 31 -3.26 3.84 -13.75
N ASP A 32 -3.44 2.61 -14.25
CA ASP A 32 -4.75 1.96 -14.26
C ASP A 32 -5.29 1.61 -12.86
N TYR A 33 -4.46 1.67 -11.82
CA TYR A 33 -4.89 1.51 -10.43
C TYR A 33 -5.51 2.79 -9.84
N GLY A 34 -5.34 3.95 -10.49
CA GLY A 34 -5.76 5.26 -9.97
C GLY A 34 -7.16 5.27 -9.32
N PRO A 35 -8.21 4.73 -9.97
CA PRO A 35 -9.53 4.65 -9.35
C PRO A 35 -9.58 3.86 -8.04
N ALA A 36 -8.90 2.71 -7.96
CA ALA A 36 -8.85 1.90 -6.73
C ALA A 36 -8.01 2.57 -5.63
N ILE A 37 -6.96 3.30 -6.02
CA ILE A 37 -6.12 4.09 -5.11
C ILE A 37 -6.90 5.27 -4.51
N GLU A 38 -7.70 5.97 -5.32
CA GLU A 38 -8.55 7.05 -4.81
C GLU A 38 -9.67 6.54 -3.90
N ASP A 39 -10.24 5.37 -4.18
CA ASP A 39 -11.24 4.76 -3.31
C ASP A 39 -10.67 4.40 -1.93
N ILE A 40 -9.42 3.93 -1.89
CA ILE A 40 -8.78 3.60 -0.61
C ILE A 40 -8.39 4.83 0.19
N ARG A 41 -7.94 5.90 -0.47
CA ARG A 41 -7.70 7.20 0.16
C ARG A 41 -8.98 7.74 0.80
N LYS A 42 -10.10 7.74 0.08
CA LYS A 42 -11.40 8.17 0.62
C LYS A 42 -11.81 7.34 1.83
N ARG A 43 -11.58 6.03 1.79
CA ARG A 43 -11.85 5.13 2.92
C ARG A 43 -10.97 5.47 4.13
N ALA A 44 -9.66 5.62 3.94
CA ALA A 44 -8.73 5.97 5.01
C ALA A 44 -9.09 7.31 5.66
N LEU A 45 -9.46 8.32 4.86
CA LEU A 45 -9.94 9.62 5.36
C LEU A 45 -11.23 9.48 6.18
N ARG A 46 -12.22 8.73 5.66
CA ARG A 46 -13.50 8.51 6.35
C ARG A 46 -13.33 7.79 7.68
N GLU A 47 -12.36 6.89 7.77
CA GLU A 47 -12.06 6.11 8.98
C GLU A 47 -11.11 6.84 9.94
N GLY A 48 -10.57 8.00 9.56
CA GLY A 48 -9.61 8.76 10.37
C GLY A 48 -8.21 8.13 10.41
N ARG A 49 -7.87 7.29 9.41
CA ARG A 49 -6.63 6.49 9.34
C ARG A 49 -5.70 6.91 8.21
N ALA A 50 -5.88 8.12 7.66
CA ALA A 50 -5.08 8.61 6.54
C ALA A 50 -3.59 8.73 6.91
N ASP A 51 -3.27 9.20 8.11
CA ASP A 51 -1.89 9.29 8.59
C ASP A 51 -1.27 7.89 8.79
N GLU A 52 -2.01 6.96 9.42
CA GLU A 52 -1.58 5.56 9.54
C GLU A 52 -1.30 4.95 8.17
N PHE A 53 -2.14 5.22 7.18
CA PHE A 53 -1.96 4.73 5.83
C PHE A 53 -0.70 5.31 5.17
N ARG A 54 -0.49 6.62 5.27
CA ARG A 54 0.70 7.29 4.73
C ARG A 54 1.97 6.70 5.34
N VAL A 55 2.03 6.57 6.66
CA VAL A 55 3.23 6.04 7.32
C VAL A 55 3.44 4.56 6.99
N ALA A 56 2.37 3.76 6.87
CA ALA A 56 2.49 2.37 6.45
C ALA A 56 3.11 2.24 5.05
N LEU A 57 2.76 3.13 4.12
CA LEU A 57 3.35 3.16 2.79
C LEU A 57 4.82 3.63 2.81
N ASP A 58 5.14 4.67 3.59
CA ASP A 58 6.52 5.15 3.76
C ASP A 58 7.40 4.05 4.38
N PHE A 59 6.89 3.31 5.36
CA PHE A 59 7.57 2.18 5.97
C PHE A 59 7.86 1.07 4.96
N MET A 60 6.87 0.66 4.16
CA MET A 60 7.09 -0.36 3.14
C MET A 60 8.11 0.08 2.09
N LYS A 61 8.15 1.37 1.74
CA LYS A 61 9.17 1.94 0.83
C LYS A 61 10.57 1.98 1.45
N ALA A 62 10.67 2.17 2.76
CA ALA A 62 11.94 2.18 3.50
C ALA A 62 12.49 0.77 3.81
N HIS A 63 11.62 -0.26 3.80
CA HIS A 63 11.94 -1.64 4.17
C HIS A 63 11.71 -2.64 3.01
N PRO A 64 12.55 -2.62 1.96
CA PRO A 64 12.41 -3.50 0.80
C PRO A 64 12.56 -4.99 1.13
N GLU A 65 13.15 -5.33 2.27
CA GLU A 65 13.29 -6.70 2.78
C GLU A 65 11.97 -7.33 3.22
N ILE A 66 10.94 -6.53 3.52
CA ILE A 66 9.63 -7.03 3.95
C ILE A 66 8.88 -7.54 2.73
N HIS A 67 8.40 -8.78 2.76
CA HIS A 67 7.70 -9.38 1.63
C HIS A 67 6.20 -9.04 1.65
N PRO A 68 5.70 -8.21 0.72
CA PRO A 68 4.31 -7.75 0.79
C PRO A 68 3.29 -8.88 0.58
N ARG A 69 3.71 -10.00 -0.04
CA ARG A 69 2.92 -11.22 -0.17
C ARG A 69 2.51 -11.83 1.18
N GLU A 70 3.27 -11.59 2.25
CA GLU A 70 2.91 -12.08 3.58
C GLU A 70 1.60 -11.43 4.09
N PHE A 71 1.22 -10.29 3.51
CA PHE A 71 -0.02 -9.58 3.82
C PHE A 71 -1.15 -9.88 2.84
N LEU A 72 -0.99 -10.81 1.88
CA LEU A 72 -2.05 -11.15 0.94
C LEU A 72 -2.62 -12.54 1.25
N THR A 73 -3.93 -12.62 1.43
CA THR A 73 -4.64 -13.91 1.60
C THR A 73 -4.96 -14.58 0.26
N LEU A 74 -4.96 -13.83 -0.83
CA LEU A 74 -5.26 -14.33 -2.17
C LEU A 74 -4.00 -14.38 -3.03
N THR A 75 -3.83 -15.50 -3.74
CA THR A 75 -2.71 -15.73 -4.64
C THR A 75 -2.95 -15.00 -5.96
N PHE A 76 -2.58 -13.72 -6.03
CA PHE A 76 -2.52 -12.98 -7.28
C PHE A 76 -1.19 -13.21 -8.00
N PRO A 77 -1.14 -13.08 -9.34
CA PRO A 77 0.08 -13.28 -10.13
C PRO A 77 1.08 -12.09 -10.02
N TYR A 78 1.18 -11.44 -8.86
CA TYR A 78 2.19 -10.40 -8.59
C TYR A 78 3.41 -11.00 -7.91
N SER A 79 4.60 -10.71 -8.42
CA SER A 79 5.86 -10.90 -7.68
C SER A 79 5.92 -9.96 -6.46
N ASN A 80 6.78 -10.28 -5.48
CA ASN A 80 7.04 -9.37 -4.35
C ASN A 80 7.53 -8.00 -4.83
N GLN A 81 8.37 -7.97 -5.86
CA GLN A 81 8.87 -6.74 -6.45
C GLN A 81 7.72 -5.88 -7.00
N GLN A 82 6.79 -6.47 -7.76
CA GLN A 82 5.64 -5.73 -8.30
C GLN A 82 4.73 -5.17 -7.21
N LEU A 83 4.59 -5.86 -6.07
CA LEU A 83 3.82 -5.35 -4.94
C LEU A 83 4.51 -4.18 -4.25
N HIS A 84 5.84 -4.21 -4.14
CA HIS A 84 6.63 -3.08 -3.64
C HIS A 84 6.53 -1.87 -4.56
N GLU A 85 6.67 -2.08 -5.87
CA GLU A 85 6.49 -1.04 -6.88
C GLU A 85 5.08 -0.44 -6.81
N LEU A 86 4.05 -1.27 -6.63
CA LEU A 86 2.68 -0.81 -6.45
C LEU A 86 2.52 0.04 -5.18
N MET A 87 3.05 -0.37 -4.03
CA MET A 87 2.95 0.43 -2.80
C MET A 87 3.72 1.75 -2.88
N ALA A 88 4.92 1.73 -3.46
CA ALA A 88 5.68 2.94 -3.72
C ALA A 88 4.90 3.89 -4.65
N TYR A 89 4.29 3.34 -5.70
CA TYR A 89 3.42 4.11 -6.59
C TYR A 89 2.20 4.68 -5.86
N ILE A 90 1.51 3.90 -5.03
CA ILE A 90 0.38 4.39 -4.21
C ILE A 90 0.81 5.57 -3.33
N ARG A 91 1.97 5.46 -2.68
CA ARG A 91 2.54 6.53 -1.85
C ARG A 91 2.73 7.80 -2.66
N ASP A 92 3.46 7.69 -3.77
CA ASP A 92 3.86 8.84 -4.57
C ASP A 92 2.66 9.46 -5.31
N TYR A 93 1.65 8.65 -5.66
CA TYR A 93 0.40 9.10 -6.25
C TYR A 93 -0.47 9.89 -5.25
N LEU A 94 -0.61 9.41 -4.02
CA LEU A 94 -1.49 10.01 -3.02
C LEU A 94 -0.87 11.19 -2.28
N TYR A 95 0.45 11.15 -2.05
CA TYR A 95 1.19 12.10 -1.23
C TYR A 95 2.43 12.65 -1.96
N PRO A 96 2.28 13.21 -3.17
CA PRO A 96 3.43 13.62 -4.01
C PRO A 96 4.25 14.78 -3.42
N PHE A 97 3.65 15.57 -2.53
CA PHE A 97 4.26 16.76 -1.93
C PHE A 97 4.54 16.61 -0.43
N ASP A 98 4.19 15.46 0.16
CA ASP A 98 4.47 15.21 1.57
C ASP A 98 5.91 14.76 1.73
N ASP A 99 6.57 15.32 2.73
CA ASP A 99 7.87 14.82 3.16
C ASP A 99 7.73 13.36 3.62
N PRO A 100 8.70 12.49 3.28
CA PRO A 100 8.70 11.13 3.79
C PRO A 100 8.78 11.15 5.32
N THR A 101 8.09 10.21 5.95
CA THR A 101 8.19 10.02 7.40
C THR A 101 9.67 9.89 7.83
N PRO A 102 10.14 10.64 8.85
CA PRO A 102 11.52 10.59 9.29
C PRO A 102 11.97 9.17 9.66
N PRO A 103 13.22 8.78 9.37
CA PRO A 103 13.71 7.44 9.69
C PRO A 103 13.61 7.08 11.17
N GLU A 104 13.73 8.04 12.10
CA GLU A 104 13.58 7.77 13.53
C GLU A 104 12.17 7.31 13.88
N GLU A 105 11.15 7.92 13.28
CA GLU A 105 9.74 7.55 13.48
C GLU A 105 9.41 6.17 12.88
N LEU A 106 10.10 5.79 11.80
CA LEU A 106 9.98 4.48 11.15
C LEU A 106 10.76 3.38 11.89
N ALA A 107 11.92 3.70 12.47
CA ALA A 107 12.72 2.75 13.25
C ALA A 107 11.99 2.30 14.53
N ASP A 108 11.18 3.20 15.09
CA ASP A 108 10.27 2.91 16.21
C ASP A 108 8.95 2.26 15.74
N ALA A 109 8.78 1.99 14.44
CA ALA A 109 7.61 1.32 13.89
C ALA A 109 7.80 -0.20 13.89
N GLU A 110 6.95 -0.89 14.65
CA GLU A 110 6.86 -2.34 14.62
C GLU A 110 5.60 -2.78 13.85
N LEU A 111 5.71 -3.87 13.10
CA LEU A 111 4.55 -4.51 12.49
C LEU A 111 3.79 -5.32 13.56
N ASP A 112 2.57 -4.87 13.90
CA ASP A 112 1.63 -5.59 14.78
C ASP A 112 0.84 -6.64 13.98
#